data_AF-A0A528N2Z0-F1
#
_entry.id   AF-A0A528N2Z0-F1
#
_cell.length_a   1.000
_cell.length_b   1.000
_cell.length_c   1.000
_cell.angle_alpha   90.00
_cell.angle_beta   90.00
_cell.angle_gamma   90.00
#
_symmetry.space_group_name_H-M   'P 1'
#
loop_
_entity.id
_entity.type
_entity.pdbx_description
1 polymer ?
#
loop_
_entity_poly.entity_id
_entity_poly.type
_entity_poly.pdbx_seq_one_letter_code
_entity_poly.pdbx_strand_id
1 'polypeptide(L)'
;FGTDNFGRDILSRVIWGTRIDLKIAVIGVIFPFLIGTTLGTVAGFFGGIIDAIFMRLVDVILAFPFLVLMLSIIAILGPGLAS
;
A
#
# COMPACT_ATOMS: atom_id res chain seq x y z
N PHE A 1 18.28 -15.58 13.21
CA PHE A 1 19.14 -15.00 12.17
C PHE A 1 20.38 -15.87 12.00
N GLY A 2 20.86 -16.06 10.78
CA GLY A 2 21.93 -17.00 10.42
C GLY A 2 22.25 -16.86 8.92
N THR A 3 22.84 -17.87 8.30
CA THR A 3 23.13 -17.87 6.87
C THR A 3 21.99 -18.50 6.04
N ASP A 4 21.86 -18.11 4.78
CA ASP A 4 21.00 -18.83 3.83
C ASP A 4 21.66 -20.12 3.31
N ASN A 5 20.97 -20.81 2.40
CA ASN A 5 21.44 -22.04 1.74
C ASN A 5 22.79 -21.87 1.00
N PHE A 6 23.26 -20.64 0.80
CA PHE A 6 24.53 -20.31 0.15
C PHE A 6 25.56 -19.72 1.13
N GLY A 7 25.30 -19.75 2.45
CA GLY A 7 26.23 -19.24 3.46
C GLY A 7 26.19 -17.72 3.67
N ARG A 8 25.20 -17.00 3.10
CA ARG A 8 25.13 -15.52 3.19
C ARG A 8 24.34 -15.08 4.42
N ASP A 9 24.89 -14.15 5.21
CA ASP A 9 24.20 -13.63 6.39
C ASP A 9 22.83 -13.00 6.04
N ILE A 10 21.79 -13.48 6.69
CA ILE A 10 20.41 -13.01 6.52
C ILE A 10 20.20 -11.71 7.29
N LEU A 11 20.82 -11.55 8.47
CA LEU A 11 20.60 -10.35 9.30
C LEU A 11 21.04 -9.09 8.57
N SER A 12 22.27 -9.10 8.03
CA SER A 12 22.81 -7.97 7.28
C SER A 12 21.94 -7.63 6.06
N ARG A 13 21.37 -8.62 5.38
CA ARG A 13 20.49 -8.39 4.21
C ARG A 13 19.13 -7.81 4.59
N VAL A 14 18.52 -8.27 5.68
CA VAL A 14 17.25 -7.69 6.17
C VAL A 14 17.45 -6.24 6.57
N ILE A 15 18.51 -5.94 7.32
CA ILE A 15 18.86 -4.56 7.71
C ILE A 15 19.08 -3.69 6.48
N TRP A 16 19.76 -4.23 5.46
CA TRP A 16 19.97 -3.51 4.20
C TRP A 16 18.65 -3.27 3.44
N GLY A 17 17.80 -4.28 3.32
CA GLY A 17 16.50 -4.21 2.65
C GLY A 17 15.53 -3.23 3.31
N THR A 18 15.60 -3.11 4.63
CA THR A 18 14.74 -2.21 5.43
C THR A 18 14.79 -0.76 4.93
N ARG A 19 15.91 -0.31 4.36
CA ARG A 19 16.02 1.05 3.80
C ARG A 19 15.07 1.31 2.63
N ILE A 20 14.86 0.31 1.79
CA ILE A 20 13.95 0.38 0.65
C ILE A 20 12.52 0.27 1.17
N ASP A 21 12.25 -0.71 2.04
CA ASP A 21 10.92 -0.95 2.61
C ASP A 21 10.40 0.28 3.37
N LEU A 22 11.24 0.93 4.18
CA LEU A 22 10.87 2.15 4.90
C LEU A 22 10.54 3.30 3.95
N LYS A 23 11.29 3.47 2.86
CA LYS A 23 10.99 4.51 1.86
C LYS A 23 9.64 4.26 1.19
N ILE A 24 9.39 3.01 0.77
CA ILE A 24 8.13 2.61 0.15
C ILE A 24 6.97 2.81 1.12
N ALA A 25 7.13 2.39 2.38
CA ALA A 25 6.10 2.55 3.40
C ALA A 25 5.76 4.01 3.67
N VAL A 26 6.77 4.87 3.84
CA VAL A 26 6.56 6.31 4.10
C VAL A 26 5.86 6.99 2.93
N ILE A 27 6.37 6.81 1.70
CA ILE A 27 5.77 7.43 0.51
C ILE A 27 4.38 6.87 0.25
N GLY A 28 4.20 5.56 0.41
CA GLY A 28 2.93 4.87 0.21
C GLY A 28 1.83 5.30 1.21
N VAL A 29 2.19 5.77 2.40
CA VAL A 29 1.23 6.19 3.43
C VAL A 29 0.94 7.69 3.38
N ILE A 30 1.92 8.55 3.09
CA ILE A 30 1.74 10.01 3.17
C ILE A 30 0.58 10.50 2.30
N PHE A 31 0.48 10.05 1.05
CA PHE A 31 -0.58 10.52 0.15
C PHE A 31 -1.97 10.00 0.54
N PRO A 32 -2.18 8.69 0.77
CA PRO A 32 -3.47 8.19 1.25
C PRO A 32 -3.86 8.79 2.60
N PHE A 33 -2.91 9.04 3.50
CA PHE A 33 -3.18 9.69 4.77
C PHE A 33 -3.71 11.12 4.56
N LEU A 34 -2.99 11.96 3.81
CA LEU A 34 -3.41 13.34 3.56
C LEU A 34 -4.77 13.41 2.86
N ILE A 35 -4.97 12.60 1.82
CA ILE A 35 -6.22 12.58 1.06
C ILE A 35 -7.34 11.99 1.91
N GLY A 36 -7.12 10.86 2.56
CA GLY A 36 -8.13 10.18 3.37
C GLY A 36 -8.57 11.02 4.57
N THR A 37 -7.64 11.66 5.28
CA THR A 37 -7.98 12.53 6.41
C THR A 37 -8.70 13.80 5.96
N THR A 38 -8.29 14.43 4.86
CA THR A 38 -9.00 15.63 4.35
C THR A 38 -10.42 15.28 3.88
N LEU A 39 -10.59 14.21 3.11
CA LEU A 39 -11.92 13.77 2.67
C LEU A 39 -12.79 13.31 3.85
N GLY A 40 -12.22 12.54 4.78
CA GLY A 40 -12.95 12.05 5.96
C GLY A 40 -13.39 13.17 6.90
N THR A 41 -12.55 14.19 7.10
CA THR A 41 -12.94 15.37 7.91
C THR A 41 -14.02 16.19 7.22
N VAL A 42 -13.97 16.37 5.90
CA VAL A 42 -15.03 17.05 5.13
C VAL A 42 -16.34 16.27 5.21
N ALA A 43 -16.31 14.95 4.96
CA ALA A 43 -17.48 14.09 5.06
C ALA A 43 -18.11 14.13 6.47
N GLY A 44 -17.28 14.02 7.51
CA GLY A 44 -17.73 14.05 8.90
C GLY A 44 -18.23 15.43 9.38
N PHE A 45 -17.70 16.53 8.83
CA PHE A 45 -18.11 17.88 9.21
C PHE A 45 -19.45 18.29 8.58
N PHE A 46 -19.62 18.06 7.27
CA PHE A 46 -20.85 18.46 6.57
C PHE A 46 -21.97 17.41 6.67
N GLY A 47 -21.63 16.12 6.79
CA GLY A 47 -22.59 15.02 6.84
C GLY A 47 -23.49 14.93 5.61
N GLY A 48 -24.61 14.21 5.76
CA GLY A 48 -25.69 14.15 4.77
C GLY A 48 -25.26 13.58 3.41
N ILE A 49 -25.52 14.34 2.34
CA ILE A 49 -25.27 13.90 0.96
C ILE A 49 -23.77 13.74 0.69
N ILE A 50 -22.92 14.61 1.26
CA ILE A 50 -21.47 14.56 1.06
C ILE A 50 -20.90 13.26 1.64
N ASP A 51 -21.29 12.93 2.87
CA ASP A 51 -20.92 11.66 3.52
C ASP A 51 -21.43 10.45 2.72
N ALA A 52 -22.70 10.48 2.28
CA ALA A 52 -23.28 9.40 1.49
C ALA A 52 -22.51 9.15 0.17
N ILE A 53 -22.07 10.20 -0.52
CA ILE A 53 -21.26 10.07 -1.76
C ILE A 53 -19.90 9.43 -1.45
N PHE A 54 -19.19 9.92 -0.42
CA PHE A 54 -17.88 9.36 -0.07
C PHE A 54 -17.97 7.91 0.39
N MET A 55 -18.97 7.58 1.23
CA MET A 55 -19.23 6.21 1.64
C MET A 55 -19.50 5.30 0.44
N ARG A 56 -20.27 5.75 -0.56
CA ARG A 56 -20.52 4.97 -1.78
C ARG A 56 -19.24 4.74 -2.59
N LEU A 57 -18.36 5.73 -2.70
CA LEU A 57 -17.07 5.55 -3.39
C LEU A 57 -16.19 4.53 -2.66
N VAL A 58 -16.13 4.61 -1.33
CA VAL A 58 -15.38 3.65 -0.50
C VAL A 58 -15.96 2.24 -0.67
N ASP A 59 -17.28 2.09 -0.61
CA ASP A 59 -17.97 0.80 -0.80
C ASP A 59 -17.60 0.17 -2.16
N VAL A 60 -17.57 0.95 -3.25
CA VAL A 60 -17.20 0.47 -4.59
C VAL A 60 -15.74 0.04 -4.67
N ILE A 61 -14.82 0.78 -4.07
CA ILE A 61 -13.39 0.43 -4.05
C ILE A 61 -13.18 -0.86 -3.25
N LEU A 62 -13.80 -0.96 -2.07
CA LEU A 62 -13.69 -2.13 -1.19
C LEU A 62 -14.38 -3.38 -1.75
N ALA A 63 -15.38 -3.21 -2.63
CA ALA A 63 -16.00 -4.33 -3.34
C ALA A 63 -15.01 -5.06 -4.26
N PHE A 64 -13.94 -4.39 -4.70
CA PHE A 64 -12.92 -5.03 -5.51
C PHE A 64 -11.90 -5.78 -4.63
N PRO A 65 -11.67 -7.08 -4.86
CA PRO A 65 -10.73 -7.85 -4.04
C PRO A 65 -9.29 -7.38 -4.30
N PHE A 66 -8.69 -6.74 -3.29
CA PHE A 66 -7.34 -6.17 -3.37
C PHE A 66 -6.29 -7.16 -3.89
N LEU A 67 -6.31 -8.40 -3.39
CA LEU A 67 -5.36 -9.44 -3.81
C LEU A 67 -5.44 -9.73 -5.30
N VAL A 68 -6.65 -9.78 -5.87
CA VAL A 68 -6.84 -10.08 -7.30
C VAL A 68 -6.28 -8.94 -8.15
N LEU A 69 -6.54 -7.69 -7.78
CA LEU A 69 -6.00 -6.51 -8.46
C LEU A 69 -4.46 -6.48 -8.38
N MET A 70 -3.91 -6.74 -7.19
CA MET A 70 -2.46 -6.78 -6.98
C MET A 70 -1.82 -7.85 -7.87
N LEU A 71 -2.37 -9.06 -7.89
CA LEU A 71 -1.85 -10.16 -8.69
C LEU A 71 -1.97 -9.88 -10.19
N SER A 72 -3.05 -9.25 -10.66
CA SER A 72 -3.20 -8.90 -12.08
C SER A 72 -2.18 -7.85 -12.51
N ILE A 73 -1.94 -6.84 -11.67
CA ILE A 73 -0.90 -5.82 -11.92
C ILE A 73 0.49 -6.48 -11.98
N ILE A 74 0.82 -7.35 -11.01
CA ILE A 74 2.10 -8.08 -11.00
C ILE A 74 2.25 -8.97 -12.24
N ALA A 75 1.18 -9.65 -12.66
CA ALA A 75 1.19 -10.51 -13.84
C ALA A 75 1.45 -9.71 -15.13
N ILE A 76 0.90 -8.50 -15.25
CA ILE A 76 1.09 -7.62 -16.41
C ILE A 76 2.48 -6.97 -16.38
N LEU A 77 2.92 -6.50 -15.21
CA LEU A 77 4.18 -5.78 -15.05
C LEU A 77 5.39 -6.72 -15.08
N GLY A 78 5.18 -8.01 -14.79
CA GLY A 78 6.23 -9.01 -14.61
C GLY A 78 6.98 -8.83 -13.28
N PRO A 79 7.73 -9.85 -12.84
CA PRO A 79 8.59 -9.73 -11.66
C PRO A 79 9.65 -8.66 -11.92
N GLY A 80 9.67 -7.61 -11.09
CA GLY A 80 10.48 -6.39 -11.25
C GLY A 80 11.98 -6.55 -11.02
N LEU A 81 12.60 -7.64 -11.49
CA LEU A 81 14.04 -7.84 -11.48
C LEU A 81 14.51 -8.16 -12.91
N ALA A 82 14.40 -7.17 -13.78
CA ALA A 82 15.29 -7.05 -14.93
C ALA A 82 16.49 -6.17 -14.51
N SER A 83 17.32 -6.71 -13.61
CA SER A 83 18.63 -6.16 -13.24
C SER A 83 19.54 -7.28 -12.82
#